data_AF-A0A2V9B5N9-F1
#
_entry.id   AF-A0A2V9B5N9-F1
#
_cell.length_a   1.000
_cell.length_b   1.000
_cell.length_c   1.000
_cell.angle_alpha   90.00
_cell.angle_beta   90.00
_cell.angle_gamma   90.00
#
_symmetry.space_group_name_H-M   'P 1'
#
loop_
_entity.id
_entity.type
_entity.pdbx_description
1 polymer ?
#
loop_
_entity_poly.entity_id
_entity_poly.type
_entity_poly.pdbx_seq_one_letter_code
_entity_poly.pdbx_strand_id
1 'polypeptide(L)'
;MAEAQPDVIVLAWAATEDKSDPRKTYEVAAWRDVPAVRTKRVYVVRDELLNTPGPPLVEGARELYRILQGRVLHERAMRKAGPPACAGRPRRAGA
;
A
#
# COMPACT_ATOMS: atom_id res chain seq x y z
N MET A 1 -2.09 -5.10 13.71
CA MET A 1 -2.07 -4.68 12.29
C MET A 1 -1.74 -3.19 12.14
N ALA A 2 -2.54 -2.27 12.68
CA ALA A 2 -2.27 -0.82 12.56
C ALA A 2 -0.88 -0.41 13.12
N GLU A 3 -0.44 -1.03 14.20
CA GLU A 3 0.87 -0.80 14.82
C GLU A 3 2.07 -1.15 13.92
N ALA A 4 1.90 -2.12 13.01
CA ALA A 4 2.99 -2.55 12.12
C ALA A 4 3.31 -1.53 11.01
N GLN A 5 2.45 -0.52 10.81
CA GLN A 5 2.63 0.58 9.86
C GLN A 5 3.15 0.15 8.47
N PRO A 6 2.48 -0.82 7.79
CA PRO A 6 2.95 -1.29 6.50
C PRO A 6 2.83 -0.21 5.41
N ASP A 7 3.81 -0.18 4.51
CA ASP A 7 3.80 0.68 3.31
C ASP A 7 3.04 0.08 2.12
N VAL A 8 2.79 -1.23 2.17
CA VAL A 8 2.03 -2.01 1.18
C VAL A 8 1.22 -3.06 1.92
N ILE A 9 -0.05 -3.23 1.53
CA ILE A 9 -0.89 -4.35 1.97
C ILE A 9 -1.19 -5.21 0.75
N VAL A 10 -1.02 -6.52 0.88
CA VAL A 10 -1.40 -7.50 -0.14
C VAL A 10 -2.51 -8.37 0.44
N LEU A 11 -3.66 -8.39 -0.25
CA LEU A 11 -4.79 -9.24 0.04
C LEU A 11 -4.68 -10.47 -0.86
N ALA A 12 -4.56 -11.65 -0.27
CA ALA A 12 -4.57 -12.93 -0.98
C ALA A 12 -5.44 -13.90 -0.17
N TRP A 13 -6.74 -13.84 -0.41
CA TRP A 13 -7.75 -14.66 0.27
C TRP A 13 -8.62 -15.38 -0.74
N ALA A 14 -8.64 -16.72 -0.68
CA ALA A 14 -9.38 -17.61 -1.57
C ALA A 14 -10.90 -17.62 -1.38
N ALA A 15 -11.41 -17.23 -0.21
CA ALA A 15 -12.71 -17.76 0.23
C ALA A 15 -13.94 -16.90 -0.14
N THR A 16 -13.80 -15.65 -0.58
CA THR A 16 -14.95 -14.84 -1.05
C THR A 16 -14.46 -13.58 -1.75
N GLU A 17 -14.91 -13.32 -2.97
CA GLU A 17 -14.59 -12.09 -3.74
C GLU A 17 -14.83 -10.82 -2.90
N ASP A 18 -15.85 -10.85 -2.05
CA ASP A 18 -16.26 -9.76 -1.18
C ASP A 18 -15.23 -9.45 -0.06
N LYS A 19 -14.33 -10.37 0.30
CA LYS A 19 -13.28 -10.15 1.32
C LYS A 19 -11.95 -9.69 0.74
N SER A 20 -11.77 -9.83 -0.56
CA SER A 20 -10.60 -9.34 -1.28
C SER A 20 -10.82 -7.94 -1.87
N ASP A 21 -11.99 -7.32 -1.64
CA ASP A 21 -12.26 -5.96 -2.08
C ASP A 21 -11.37 -4.94 -1.34
N PRO A 22 -10.42 -4.27 -2.03
CA PRO A 22 -9.53 -3.31 -1.40
C PRO A 22 -10.28 -2.09 -0.82
N ARG A 23 -11.51 -1.81 -1.26
CA ARG A 23 -12.33 -0.71 -0.73
C ARG A 23 -12.61 -0.88 0.76
N LYS A 24 -12.88 -2.10 1.21
CA LYS A 24 -13.14 -2.41 2.62
C LYS A 24 -11.94 -2.10 3.51
N THR A 25 -10.72 -2.34 3.02
CA THR A 25 -9.48 -1.99 3.72
C THR A 25 -9.37 -0.48 3.97
N TYR A 26 -9.90 0.36 3.06
CA TYR A 26 -9.89 1.82 3.23
C TYR A 26 -10.97 2.34 4.18
N GLU A 27 -11.99 1.55 4.47
CA GLU A 27 -13.12 1.92 5.35
C GLU A 27 -12.82 1.61 6.83
N VAL A 28 -11.80 0.79 7.11
CA VAL A 28 -11.40 0.46 8.49
C VAL A 28 -10.86 1.71 9.20
N ALA A 29 -11.67 2.30 10.07
CA ALA A 29 -11.32 3.54 10.78
C ALA A 29 -9.98 3.46 11.54
N ALA A 30 -9.70 2.32 12.18
CA ALA A 30 -8.45 2.08 12.90
C ALA A 30 -7.21 2.05 12.00
N TRP A 31 -7.37 1.91 10.68
CA TRP A 31 -6.26 1.85 9.72
C TRP A 31 -6.10 3.13 8.91
N ARG A 32 -6.88 4.17 9.20
CA ARG A 32 -6.87 5.45 8.48
C ARG A 32 -5.47 6.05 8.33
N ASP A 33 -4.62 5.89 9.36
CA ASP A 33 -3.26 6.44 9.37
C ASP A 33 -2.18 5.46 8.92
N VAL A 34 -2.52 4.22 8.58
CA VAL A 34 -1.56 3.25 8.04
C VAL A 34 -1.02 3.75 6.68
N PRO A 35 0.31 3.75 6.43
CA PRO A 35 0.89 4.31 5.23
C PRO A 35 0.29 3.72 3.93
N ALA A 36 0.13 2.39 3.87
CA ALA A 36 -0.51 1.72 2.73
C ALA A 36 -1.94 2.19 2.46
N VAL A 37 -2.72 2.49 3.51
CA VAL A 37 -4.11 2.97 3.40
C VAL A 37 -4.15 4.41 2.89
N ARG A 38 -3.33 5.29 3.48
CA ARG A 38 -3.22 6.72 3.07
C ARG A 38 -2.77 6.87 1.62
N THR A 39 -1.83 6.03 1.19
CA THR A 39 -1.23 6.09 -0.15
C THR A 39 -1.96 5.20 -1.17
N LYS A 40 -3.08 4.56 -0.79
CA LYS A 40 -3.86 3.67 -1.66
C LYS A 40 -3.04 2.51 -2.26
N ARG A 41 -2.17 1.92 -1.44
CA ARG A 41 -1.27 0.81 -1.79
C ARG A 41 -1.74 -0.51 -1.20
N VAL A 42 -2.99 -0.85 -1.50
CA VAL A 42 -3.62 -2.12 -1.16
C VAL A 42 -3.85 -2.87 -2.47
N TYR A 43 -3.24 -4.05 -2.60
CA TYR A 43 -3.27 -4.84 -3.84
C TYR A 43 -3.91 -6.19 -3.57
N VAL A 44 -4.63 -6.71 -4.57
CA VAL A 44 -5.17 -8.06 -4.54
C VAL A 44 -4.28 -8.95 -5.37
N VAL A 45 -3.81 -10.05 -4.79
CA VAL A 45 -3.08 -11.10 -5.49
C VAL A 45 -3.92 -12.38 -5.39
N ARG A 46 -4.00 -13.14 -6.48
CA ARG A 46 -4.73 -14.42 -6.47
C ARG A 46 -4.15 -15.33 -5.39
N ASP A 47 -5.02 -15.92 -4.59
CA ASP A 47 -4.63 -16.75 -3.46
C ASP A 47 -3.69 -17.90 -3.85
N GLU A 48 -4.00 -18.58 -4.97
CA GLU A 48 -3.19 -19.67 -5.52
C GLU A 48 -1.74 -19.27 -5.78
N LEU A 49 -1.47 -17.99 -6.12
CA LEU A 49 -0.11 -17.54 -6.40
C LEU A 49 0.75 -17.43 -5.14
N LEU A 50 0.15 -17.25 -3.96
CA LEU A 50 0.89 -17.10 -2.70
C LEU A 50 0.82 -18.34 -1.81
N ASN A 51 -0.23 -19.16 -1.97
CA ASN A 51 -0.51 -20.28 -1.07
C ASN A 51 -0.37 -21.67 -1.71
N THR A 52 -0.20 -21.76 -3.04
CA THR A 52 0.01 -23.06 -3.73
C THR A 52 1.51 -23.28 -4.00
N PRO A 53 2.11 -24.37 -3.49
CA PRO A 53 3.51 -24.67 -3.74
C PRO A 53 3.78 -25.01 -5.22
N GLY A 54 5.04 -24.86 -5.64
CA GLY A 54 5.48 -25.19 -6.99
C GLY A 54 5.44 -24.00 -7.97
N PRO A 55 5.16 -24.23 -9.27
CA PRO A 55 5.18 -23.18 -10.29
C PRO A 55 4.34 -21.92 -9.95
N PRO A 56 3.12 -22.01 -9.36
CA PRO A 56 2.34 -20.82 -9.00
C PRO A 56 3.08 -19.86 -8.05
N LEU A 57 3.87 -20.39 -7.11
CA LEU A 57 4.61 -19.59 -6.15
C LEU A 57 5.71 -18.75 -6.80
N VAL A 58 6.32 -19.24 -7.88
CA VAL A 58 7.30 -18.47 -8.66
C VAL A 58 6.63 -17.27 -9.32
N GLU A 59 5.43 -17.45 -9.85
CA GLU A 59 4.64 -16.35 -10.42
C GLU A 59 4.16 -15.37 -9.34
N GLY A 60 3.78 -15.87 -8.15
CA GLY A 60 3.51 -15.04 -6.98
C GLY A 60 4.69 -14.17 -6.56
N ALA A 61 5.91 -14.73 -6.56
CA ALA A 61 7.11 -13.96 -6.27
C ALA A 61 7.36 -12.84 -7.30
N ARG A 62 7.08 -13.09 -8.59
CA ARG A 62 7.17 -12.07 -9.65
C ARG A 62 6.12 -10.97 -9.50
N GLU A 63 4.88 -11.32 -9.12
CA GLU A 63 3.81 -10.36 -8.80
C GLU A 63 4.20 -9.47 -7.61
N LEU A 64 4.65 -10.08 -6.51
CA LEU A 64 5.12 -9.34 -5.33
C LEU A 64 6.29 -8.42 -5.68
N TYR A 65 7.24 -8.89 -6.49
CA TYR A 65 8.35 -8.07 -6.95
C TYR A 65 7.85 -6.81 -7.68
N ARG A 66 6.90 -6.94 -8.61
CA ARG A 66 6.32 -5.78 -9.31
C ARG A 66 5.65 -4.79 -8.36
N ILE A 67 4.87 -5.28 -7.40
CA ILE A 67 4.18 -4.47 -6.39
C ILE A 67 5.19 -3.71 -5.51
N LEU A 68 6.25 -4.39 -5.07
CA LEU A 68 7.25 -3.83 -4.17
C LEU A 68 8.20 -2.85 -4.88
N GLN A 69 8.56 -3.09 -6.15
CA GLN A 69 9.41 -2.18 -6.92
C GLN A 69 8.79 -0.79 -7.10
N GLY A 70 7.46 -0.71 -7.23
CA GLY A 70 6.74 0.57 -7.24
C GLY A 70 7.02 1.43 -6.00
N ARG A 71 7.22 0.79 -4.83
CA ARG A 71 7.63 1.48 -3.59
C ARG A 71 9.04 2.04 -3.71
N VAL A 72 9.99 1.21 -4.12
CA VAL A 72 11.42 1.58 -4.16
C VAL A 72 11.61 2.75 -5.11
N LEU A 73 10.93 2.75 -6.26
CA LEU A 73 10.95 3.86 -7.20
C LEU A 73 10.30 5.12 -6.60
N HIS A 74 9.14 4.99 -5.93
CA HIS A 74 8.47 6.11 -5.27
C HIS A 74 9.30 6.72 -4.14
N GLU A 75 9.89 5.92 -3.25
CA GLU A 75 10.75 6.38 -2.16
C GLU A 75 12.03 7.03 -2.68
N ARG A 76 12.65 6.46 -3.72
CA ARG A 76 13.79 7.08 -4.41
C ARG A 76 13.42 8.41 -5.04
N ALA A 77 12.23 8.50 -5.66
CA ALA A 77 11.72 9.75 -6.22
C ALA A 77 11.48 10.79 -5.11
N MET A 78 10.86 10.42 -3.99
CA MET A 78 10.61 11.31 -2.85
C MET A 78 11.92 11.78 -2.18
N ARG A 79 12.91 10.89 -2.04
CA ARG A 79 14.26 11.27 -1.57
C ARG A 79 14.96 12.24 -2.52
N LYS A 80 14.79 12.07 -3.84
CA LYS A 80 15.32 13.01 -4.84
C LYS A 80 14.58 14.34 -4.86
N ALA A 81 13.27 14.33 -4.69
CA ALA A 81 12.43 15.53 -4.73
C ALA A 81 12.59 16.41 -3.48
N GLY A 82 13.11 15.86 -2.37
CA GLY A 82 13.13 16.53 -1.08
C GLY A 82 11.74 16.58 -0.43
N PRO A 83 11.63 16.92 0.86
CA PRO A 83 10.33 17.14 1.48
C PRO A 83 9.56 18.20 0.66
N PRO A 84 8.24 18.04 0.45
CA PRO A 84 7.46 19.06 -0.21
C PRO A 84 7.69 20.37 0.53
N ALA A 85 8.11 21.41 -0.20
CA ALA A 85 8.23 22.74 0.39
C ALA A 85 6.89 23.04 1.05
N CYS A 86 6.89 23.20 2.38
CA CYS A 86 5.70 23.60 3.12
C CYS A 86 5.06 24.75 2.36
N ALA A 87 3.90 24.52 1.76
CA ALA A 87 3.12 25.59 1.15
C ALA A 87 2.93 26.64 2.24
N GLY A 88 3.56 27.80 2.05
CA GLY A 88 3.70 28.82 3.08
C GLY A 88 2.35 29.09 3.72
N ARG A 89 2.25 28.86 5.03
CA ARG A 89 1.08 29.28 5.80
C ARG A 89 0.91 30.78 5.52
N PRO A 90 -0.24 31.25 5.00
CA PRO A 90 -0.43 32.67 4.78
C PRO A 90 -0.24 33.38 6.12
N ARG A 91 0.67 34.36 6.14
CA ARG A 91 0.86 35.24 7.30
C ARG A 91 -0.49 35.85 7.62
N ARG A 92 -1.01 35.60 8.84
CA ARG A 92 -2.16 36.34 9.35
C ARG A 92 -1.78 37.83 9.30
N ALA A 93 -2.47 38.59 8.45
CA ALA A 93 -2.43 40.05 8.50
C ALA A 93 -3.01 40.46 9.86
N GLY A 94 -2.27 41.31 10.57
CA GLY A 94 -2.69 41.83 11.86
C GLY A 94 -3.87 42.79 11.73
N ALA A 95 -4.68 42.82 12.80
CA ALA A 95 -5.46 43.95 13.26
C ALA A 95 -5.46 43.87 14.80
#